data_AF-A0A953UK54-F1
#
_entry.id   AF-A0A953UK54-F1
#
_cell.length_a   1.000
_cell.length_b   1.000
_cell.length_c   1.000
_cell.angle_alpha   90.00
_cell.angle_beta   90.00
_cell.angle_gamma   90.00
#
_symmetry.space_group_name_H-M   'P 1'
#
loop_
_entity.id
_entity.type
_entity.pdbx_description
1 polymer ?
#
loop_
_entity_poly.entity_id
_entity_poly.type
_entity_poly.pdbx_seq_one_letter_code
_entity_poly.pdbx_strand_id
1 'polypeptide(L)'
;MAAKKAGAKYIEVKASVAKQRGWRIFSFVLDSVTFDRIAFVSRRDDDKDAGYQRNLSKQRAADIARYIDKENGCIPNSILVNLEEGATYDEKSQTLRIPYQPKAAWVIDGQHRMFGLRQARTTYDLVVTAFLDIDVSEQAKQFKIINSKQKGVPTSLLYDLLDLTKDGTYVQQRGHELATRLNDDPESPWYGQIDLTGSGDGLITQTRVVTAVENLISDRGACSSTRKRSSMGS
;
A
#
# COMPACT_ATOMS: atom_id res chain seq x y z
N MET A 1 20.62 12.70 17.10
CA MET A 1 21.28 13.46 16.02
C MET A 1 22.30 12.57 15.30
N ALA A 2 21.95 12.05 14.12
CA ALA A 2 22.89 11.37 13.24
C ALA A 2 23.42 12.39 12.22
N ALA A 3 24.67 12.84 12.42
CA ALA A 3 25.34 13.76 11.50
C ALA A 3 25.72 13.05 10.19
N LYS A 4 25.40 13.67 9.05
CA LYS A 4 25.69 13.16 7.70
C LYS A 4 27.09 13.56 7.21
N LYS A 5 27.81 12.63 6.58
CA LYS A 5 28.88 12.90 5.60
C LYS A 5 28.28 12.89 4.19
N ALA A 6 28.61 13.88 3.36
CA ALA A 6 28.27 13.90 1.95
C ALA A 6 28.88 12.67 1.24
N GLY A 7 28.07 11.91 0.49
CA GLY A 7 28.49 10.69 -0.23
C GLY A 7 28.08 9.35 0.40
N ALA A 8 27.33 9.34 1.50
CA ALA A 8 26.90 8.09 2.13
C ALA A 8 25.83 7.36 1.30
N LYS A 9 26.12 6.11 0.91
CA LYS A 9 25.21 5.20 0.18
C LYS A 9 24.00 4.75 1.04
N TYR A 10 24.14 4.85 2.37
CA TYR A 10 23.13 4.43 3.34
C TYR A 10 22.96 5.47 4.44
N ILE A 11 21.75 5.55 4.98
CA ILE A 11 21.43 6.18 6.26
C ILE A 11 21.56 5.09 7.34
N GLU A 12 22.23 5.41 8.44
CA GLU A 12 22.33 4.49 9.58
C GLU A 12 21.72 5.13 10.82
N VAL A 13 20.75 4.45 11.43
CA VAL A 13 20.02 4.91 12.61
C VAL A 13 19.91 3.81 13.65
N LYS A 14 19.89 4.17 14.93
CA LYS A 14 19.52 3.22 15.98
C LYS A 14 18.03 2.94 15.90
N ALA A 15 17.66 1.66 15.94
CA ALA A 15 16.27 1.24 15.89
C ALA A 15 15.97 0.21 16.97
N SER A 16 14.85 0.42 17.65
CA SER A 16 14.24 -0.57 18.55
C SER A 16 13.37 -1.52 17.73
N VAL A 17 13.29 -2.78 18.15
CA VAL A 17 12.51 -3.82 17.45
C VAL A 17 11.42 -4.35 18.36
N ALA A 18 10.17 -4.29 17.89
CA ALA A 18 9.05 -5.00 18.49
C ALA A 18 8.70 -6.23 17.65
N LYS A 19 8.30 -7.32 18.33
CA LYS A 19 7.82 -8.54 17.69
C LYS A 19 6.35 -8.75 18.03
N GLN A 20 5.48 -8.85 17.01
CA GLN A 20 4.04 -9.05 17.19
C GLN A 20 3.55 -10.14 16.24
N ARG A 21 3.14 -11.30 16.77
CA ARG A 21 2.57 -12.42 15.97
C ARG A 21 3.37 -12.73 14.68
N GLY A 22 4.70 -12.80 14.79
CA GLY A 22 5.60 -13.05 13.66
C GLY A 22 6.12 -11.80 12.93
N TRP A 23 5.48 -10.64 13.12
CA TRP A 23 5.91 -9.39 12.53
C TRP A 23 7.04 -8.76 13.32
N ARG A 24 8.04 -8.25 12.60
CA ARG A 24 9.09 -7.38 13.15
C ARG A 24 8.79 -5.94 12.78
N ILE A 25 8.69 -5.09 13.79
CA ILE A 25 8.39 -3.68 13.64
C ILE A 25 9.57 -2.90 14.19
N PHE A 26 10.13 -2.02 13.38
CA PHE A 26 11.27 -1.18 13.73
C PHE A 26 10.78 0.21 14.12
N SER A 27 11.31 0.77 15.21
CA SER A 27 11.03 2.15 15.60
C SER A 27 12.34 2.92 15.75
N PHE A 28 12.43 4.06 15.07
CA PHE A 28 13.62 4.90 15.04
C PHE A 28 13.25 6.37 14.85
N VAL A 29 14.24 7.26 15.02
CA VAL A 29 14.10 8.69 14.76
C VAL A 29 14.86 9.06 13.50
N LEU A 30 14.24 9.85 12.62
CA LEU A 30 14.86 10.39 11.42
C LEU A 30 14.43 11.84 11.21
N ASP A 31 15.36 12.70 10.79
CA ASP A 31 15.03 14.10 10.50
C ASP A 31 14.13 14.22 9.27
N SER A 32 13.24 15.20 9.28
CA SER A 32 12.24 15.41 8.24
C SER A 32 12.85 15.63 6.85
N VAL A 33 14.02 16.26 6.76
CA VAL A 33 14.71 16.52 5.49
C VAL A 33 15.28 15.24 4.89
N THR A 34 15.89 14.37 5.70
CA THR A 34 16.39 13.07 5.25
C THR A 34 15.25 12.14 4.92
N PHE A 35 14.21 12.10 5.75
CA PHE A 35 13.01 11.29 5.49
C PHE A 35 12.36 11.67 4.16
N ASP A 36 12.21 12.97 3.89
CA ASP A 36 11.63 13.49 2.65
C ASP A 36 12.35 12.97 1.38
N ARG A 37 13.67 12.91 1.41
CA ARG A 37 14.50 12.49 0.27
C ARG A 37 14.35 11.01 -0.09
N ILE A 38 13.98 10.18 0.88
CA ILE A 38 13.83 8.73 0.67
C ILE A 38 12.36 8.32 0.53
N ALA A 39 11.45 9.09 1.11
CA ALA A 39 10.06 8.70 1.27
C ALA A 39 9.23 8.95 0.01
N PHE A 40 8.36 8.00 -0.31
CA PHE A 40 7.38 8.12 -1.37
C PHE A 40 6.00 7.65 -0.91
N VAL A 41 4.99 8.18 -1.56
CA VAL A 41 3.60 7.73 -1.43
C VAL A 41 3.24 7.12 -2.77
N SER A 42 2.52 5.99 -2.78
CA SER A 42 2.00 5.44 -4.03
C SER A 42 1.02 6.45 -4.62
N ARG A 43 1.41 7.07 -5.74
CA ARG A 43 0.56 7.95 -6.55
C ARG A 43 0.47 7.32 -7.93
N ARG A 44 -0.66 6.70 -8.26
CA ARG A 44 -1.16 6.78 -9.63
C ARG A 44 -1.77 8.19 -9.77
N ASP A 45 -1.65 8.79 -10.95
CA ASP A 45 -2.18 10.10 -11.35
C ASP A 45 -1.25 11.31 -11.13
N ASP A 46 -0.13 11.31 -11.84
CA ASP A 46 0.07 12.44 -12.74
C ASP A 46 -0.82 12.19 -13.98
N ASP A 47 -1.93 12.95 -14.04
CA ASP A 47 -2.82 13.25 -15.19
C ASP A 47 -4.24 12.63 -15.26
N LYS A 48 -5.20 13.57 -15.13
CA LYS A 48 -6.60 13.68 -15.62
C LYS A 48 -7.82 13.14 -14.84
N ASP A 49 -8.61 14.15 -14.47
CA ASP A 49 -10.08 14.24 -14.35
C ASP A 49 -10.80 13.82 -13.06
N ALA A 50 -11.13 14.89 -12.32
CA ALA A 50 -12.44 15.18 -11.71
C ALA A 50 -13.06 14.16 -10.74
N GLY A 51 -12.91 14.48 -9.45
CA GLY A 51 -13.98 14.26 -8.46
C GLY A 51 -13.72 13.21 -7.39
N TYR A 52 -12.72 12.34 -7.57
CA TYR A 52 -12.45 11.23 -6.64
C TYR A 52 -11.13 11.34 -5.87
N GLN A 53 -10.42 12.46 -5.97
CA GLN A 53 -9.37 12.83 -5.00
C GLN A 53 -10.03 13.38 -3.72
N ARG A 54 -10.77 12.54 -2.99
CA ARG A 54 -11.28 12.92 -1.66
C ARG A 54 -10.08 13.09 -0.71
N ASN A 55 -9.69 14.34 -0.47
CA ASN A 55 -9.00 14.77 0.75
C ASN A 55 -7.57 14.23 0.98
N LEU A 56 -6.72 14.14 -0.04
CA LEU A 56 -5.32 14.53 0.14
C LEU A 56 -5.28 16.06 0.23
N SER A 57 -5.86 16.59 1.31
CA SER A 57 -6.15 18.01 1.40
C SER A 57 -4.84 18.77 1.52
N LYS A 58 -4.47 19.48 0.44
CA LYS A 58 -3.49 20.57 0.48
C LYS A 58 -3.72 21.44 1.73
N GLN A 59 -4.99 21.63 2.10
CA GLN A 59 -5.41 22.33 3.31
C GLN A 59 -4.90 21.69 4.61
N ARG A 60 -5.17 20.41 4.90
CA ARG A 60 -4.65 19.75 6.11
C ARG A 60 -3.12 19.69 6.15
N ALA A 61 -2.47 19.51 5.00
CA ALA A 61 -1.01 19.60 4.94
C ALA A 61 -0.52 21.03 5.29
N ALA A 62 -1.18 22.06 4.76
CA ALA A 62 -0.89 23.46 5.07
C ALA A 62 -1.22 23.83 6.53
N ASP A 63 -2.27 23.27 7.11
CA ASP A 63 -2.61 23.45 8.52
C ASP A 63 -1.57 22.79 9.42
N ILE A 64 -1.08 21.59 9.07
CA ILE A 64 0.03 20.95 9.77
C ILE A 64 1.30 21.79 9.67
N ALA A 65 1.63 22.30 8.48
CA ALA A 65 2.79 23.17 8.30
C ALA A 65 2.69 24.46 9.13
N ARG A 66 1.49 25.08 9.18
CA ARG A 66 1.21 26.26 10.00
C ARG A 66 1.36 25.94 11.49
N TYR A 67 0.81 24.81 11.94
CA TYR A 67 0.92 24.36 13.32
C TYR A 67 2.38 24.16 13.75
N ILE A 68 3.21 23.60 12.86
CA ILE A 68 4.64 23.44 13.09
C ILE A 68 5.34 24.81 13.17
N ASP A 69 5.25 25.62 12.12
CA ASP A 69 6.10 26.81 11.98
C ASP A 69 5.61 28.03 12.79
N LYS A 70 4.30 28.16 13.03
CA LYS A 70 3.72 29.35 13.69
C LYS A 70 3.28 29.10 15.13
N GLU A 71 2.86 27.88 15.45
CA GLU A 71 2.30 27.53 16.75
C GLU A 71 3.29 26.72 17.61
N ASN A 72 4.51 26.51 17.12
CA ASN A 72 5.53 25.67 17.77
C ASN A 72 4.99 24.29 18.15
N GLY A 73 4.17 23.73 17.26
CA GLY A 73 3.39 22.52 17.50
C GLY A 73 4.25 21.26 17.59
N CYS A 74 3.82 20.31 18.43
CA CYS A 74 4.46 19.01 18.57
C CYS A 74 3.65 17.93 17.83
N ILE A 75 4.31 17.11 17.01
CA ILE A 75 3.68 15.98 16.31
C ILE A 75 4.30 14.68 16.81
N PRO A 76 3.81 14.13 17.94
CA PRO A 76 4.41 12.94 18.56
C PRO A 76 4.07 11.64 17.81
N ASN A 77 3.07 11.68 16.93
CA ASN A 77 2.59 10.49 16.23
C ASN A 77 3.60 9.99 15.21
N SER A 78 3.83 8.68 15.15
CA SER A 78 4.80 8.08 14.22
C SER A 78 4.32 8.05 12.78
N ILE A 79 5.23 8.19 11.82
CA ILE A 79 4.96 7.88 10.41
C ILE A 79 5.21 6.38 10.20
N LEU A 80 4.25 5.68 9.60
CA LEU A 80 4.38 4.26 9.32
C LEU A 80 4.85 4.06 7.88
N VAL A 81 5.92 3.30 7.71
CA VAL A 81 6.51 3.02 6.41
C VAL A 81 6.79 1.52 6.19
N ASN A 82 6.87 1.12 4.94
CA ASN A 82 7.67 -0.02 4.53
C ASN A 82 9.03 0.48 4.03
N LEU A 83 10.13 -0.11 4.49
CA LEU A 83 11.43 0.12 3.89
C LEU A 83 11.64 -0.90 2.77
N GLU A 84 11.94 -0.40 1.58
CA GLU A 84 12.13 -1.22 0.37
C GLU A 84 13.46 -2.01 0.42
N GLU A 85 13.66 -2.84 -0.60
CA GLU A 85 14.82 -3.71 -0.75
C GLU A 85 16.16 -2.98 -0.49
N GLY A 86 17.06 -3.64 0.22
CA GLY A 86 18.38 -3.13 0.60
C GLY A 86 18.43 -2.48 1.98
N ALA A 87 17.29 -2.31 2.66
CA ALA A 87 17.26 -2.00 4.08
C ALA A 87 17.66 -3.24 4.91
N THR A 88 18.57 -3.07 5.87
CA THR A 88 19.08 -4.16 6.71
C THR A 88 19.17 -3.74 8.16
N TYR A 89 19.00 -4.68 9.09
CA TYR A 89 19.12 -4.45 10.52
C TYR A 89 20.17 -5.36 11.13
N ASP A 90 21.13 -4.76 11.85
CA ASP A 90 22.10 -5.48 12.66
C ASP A 90 21.63 -5.54 14.12
N GLU A 91 21.30 -6.74 14.59
CA GLU A 91 20.85 -7.03 15.96
C GLU A 91 21.92 -6.67 17.01
N LYS A 92 23.20 -6.86 16.71
CA LYS A 92 24.28 -6.64 17.69
C LYS A 92 24.47 -5.17 17.97
N SER A 93 24.51 -4.36 16.91
CA SER A 93 24.66 -2.92 17.06
C SER A 93 23.33 -2.20 17.22
N GLN A 94 22.19 -2.88 17.04
CA GLN A 94 20.85 -2.28 16.99
C GLN A 94 20.74 -1.16 15.94
N THR A 95 21.42 -1.35 14.81
CA THR A 95 21.54 -0.33 13.76
C THR A 95 20.75 -0.76 12.53
N LEU A 96 19.84 0.11 12.11
CA LEU A 96 19.10 0.00 10.87
C LEU A 96 19.81 0.79 9.78
N ARG A 97 20.14 0.11 8.67
CA ARG A 97 20.77 0.69 7.48
C ARG A 97 19.73 0.79 6.38
N ILE A 98 19.48 2.01 5.91
CA ILE A 98 18.46 2.32 4.92
C ILE A 98 19.15 2.89 3.66
N PRO A 99 18.86 2.40 2.44
CA PRO A 99 19.40 2.98 1.22
C PRO A 99 19.10 4.48 1.14
N TYR A 100 20.13 5.30 0.89
CA TYR A 100 19.94 6.74 0.71
C TYR A 100 19.62 7.06 -0.75
N GLN A 101 18.42 6.68 -1.17
CA GLN A 101 17.94 6.90 -2.54
C GLN A 101 16.44 7.24 -2.54
N PRO A 102 15.95 7.93 -3.58
CA PRO A 102 14.52 8.14 -3.76
C PRO A 102 13.78 6.80 -3.75
N LYS A 103 12.57 6.81 -3.19
CA LYS A 103 11.68 5.65 -3.10
C LYS A 103 12.21 4.49 -2.25
N ALA A 104 13.08 4.74 -1.27
CA ALA A 104 13.53 3.71 -0.33
C ALA A 104 12.56 3.48 0.85
N ALA A 105 11.61 4.39 1.09
CA ALA A 105 10.61 4.26 2.15
C ALA A 105 9.20 4.54 1.62
N TRP A 106 8.37 3.51 1.52
CA TRP A 106 6.96 3.65 1.14
C TRP A 106 6.11 4.04 2.36
N VAL A 107 5.39 5.17 2.27
CA VAL A 107 4.55 5.66 3.38
C VAL A 107 3.19 4.96 3.35
N ILE A 108 2.90 4.19 4.40
CA ILE A 108 1.65 3.45 4.60
C ILE A 108 0.62 4.32 5.33
N ASP A 109 1.05 5.04 6.35
CA ASP A 109 0.25 6.01 7.10
C ASP A 109 1.10 7.22 7.51
N GLY A 110 0.47 8.39 7.60
CA GLY A 110 1.11 9.66 7.92
C GLY A 110 1.39 10.53 6.70
N GLN A 111 0.79 10.24 5.55
CA GLN A 111 0.97 11.02 4.31
C GLN A 111 0.74 12.53 4.51
N HIS A 112 -0.36 12.97 5.16
CA HIS A 112 -0.61 14.40 5.39
C HIS A 112 0.46 15.04 6.28
N ARG A 113 1.01 14.29 7.25
CA ARG A 113 2.10 14.75 8.11
C ARG A 113 3.38 14.93 7.31
N MET A 114 3.73 13.94 6.48
CA MET A 114 4.87 14.03 5.55
C MET A 114 4.72 15.24 4.61
N PHE A 115 3.53 15.46 4.05
CA PHE A 115 3.26 16.63 3.20
C PHE A 115 3.30 17.98 3.93
N GLY A 116 2.86 18.02 5.19
CA GLY A 116 2.96 19.23 6.01
C GLY A 116 4.41 19.55 6.37
N LEU A 117 5.19 18.52 6.72
CA LEU A 117 6.62 18.65 7.02
C LEU A 117 7.45 19.11 5.82
N ARG A 118 7.07 18.71 4.59
CA ARG A 118 7.65 19.22 3.35
C ARG A 118 7.44 20.72 3.15
N GLN A 119 6.32 21.26 3.65
CA GLN A 119 5.95 22.66 3.51
C GLN A 119 6.44 23.51 4.68
N ALA A 120 6.72 22.89 5.83
CA ALA A 120 7.30 23.54 6.98
C ALA A 120 8.76 23.93 6.70
N ARG A 121 9.18 25.09 7.20
CA ARG A 121 10.58 25.53 7.15
C ARG A 121 11.42 24.86 8.24
N THR A 122 10.77 24.46 9.33
CA THR A 122 11.43 23.88 10.50
C THR A 122 11.75 22.41 10.27
N THR A 123 13.00 22.01 10.54
CA THR A 123 13.38 20.59 10.54
C THR A 123 12.93 19.93 11.83
N TYR A 124 12.26 18.79 11.74
CA TYR A 124 11.74 18.03 12.88
C TYR A 124 12.35 16.63 12.93
N ASP A 125 12.60 16.15 14.14
CA ASP A 125 12.86 14.75 14.40
C ASP A 125 11.53 13.98 14.33
N LEU A 126 11.46 12.99 13.44
CA LEU A 126 10.27 12.18 13.21
C LEU A 126 10.42 10.82 13.86
N VAL A 127 9.42 10.43 14.64
CA VAL A 127 9.28 9.03 15.05
C VAL A 127 8.80 8.23 13.83
N VAL A 128 9.58 7.26 13.41
CA VAL A 128 9.25 6.39 12.28
C VAL A 128 9.05 4.97 12.79
N THR A 129 7.95 4.38 12.38
CA THR A 129 7.65 2.96 12.57
C THR A 129 7.76 2.30 11.20
N ALA A 130 8.51 1.20 11.10
CA ALA A 130 8.82 0.58 9.82
C ALA A 130 8.65 -0.94 9.84
N PHE A 131 8.16 -1.46 8.71
CA PHE A 131 8.43 -2.83 8.29
C PHE A 131 9.70 -2.86 7.42
N LEU A 132 10.31 -4.04 7.32
CA LEU A 132 11.45 -4.28 6.46
C LEU A 132 11.02 -5.20 5.33
N ASP A 133 11.04 -4.66 4.10
CA ASP A 133 10.89 -5.40 2.85
C ASP A 133 9.71 -6.39 2.87
N ILE A 134 8.55 -5.94 3.36
CA ILE A 134 7.35 -6.76 3.31
C ILE A 134 6.83 -6.83 1.87
N ASP A 135 6.35 -8.01 1.47
CA ASP A 135 5.87 -8.20 0.10
C ASP A 135 4.67 -7.29 -0.23
N VAL A 136 4.47 -7.02 -1.52
CA VAL A 136 3.43 -6.10 -2.01
C VAL A 136 2.01 -6.54 -1.61
N SER A 137 1.76 -7.84 -1.45
CA SER A 137 0.45 -8.35 -1.04
C SER A 137 0.18 -8.08 0.45
N GLU A 138 1.19 -8.24 1.31
CA GLU A 138 1.16 -7.93 2.73
C GLU A 138 1.15 -6.43 2.97
N GLN A 139 1.87 -5.66 2.17
CA GLN A 139 1.74 -4.20 2.09
C GLN A 139 0.28 -3.78 1.88
N ALA A 140 -0.42 -4.40 0.94
CA ALA A 140 -1.84 -4.14 0.68
C ALA A 140 -2.75 -4.48 1.87
N LYS A 141 -2.51 -5.64 2.47
CA LYS A 141 -3.25 -6.09 3.66
C LYS A 141 -3.04 -5.15 4.83
N GLN A 142 -1.80 -4.76 5.12
CA GLN A 142 -1.47 -3.85 6.21
C GLN A 142 -2.06 -2.45 5.96
N PHE A 143 -1.88 -1.91 4.75
CA PHE A 143 -2.50 -0.64 4.36
C PHE A 143 -4.02 -0.66 4.60
N LYS A 144 -4.69 -1.74 4.18
CA LYS A 144 -6.12 -1.96 4.44
C LYS A 144 -6.41 -2.01 5.93
N ILE A 145 -5.75 -2.86 6.71
CA ILE A 145 -6.04 -3.04 8.14
C ILE A 145 -5.88 -1.72 8.91
N ILE A 146 -4.81 -0.97 8.62
CA ILE A 146 -4.47 0.27 9.33
C ILE A 146 -5.46 1.38 8.97
N ASN A 147 -5.70 1.60 7.68
CA ASN A 147 -6.55 2.71 7.25
C ASN A 147 -8.06 2.37 7.38
N SER A 148 -8.48 1.11 7.21
CA SER A 148 -9.89 0.73 7.35
C SER A 148 -10.41 0.85 8.79
N LYS A 149 -9.55 0.64 9.79
CA LYS A 149 -9.90 0.81 11.20
C LYS A 149 -10.00 2.28 11.63
N GLN A 150 -9.37 3.21 10.92
CA GLN A 150 -9.29 4.62 11.31
C GLN A 150 -10.33 5.53 10.65
N LYS A 151 -10.79 5.22 9.41
CA LYS A 151 -12.01 5.69 8.73
C LYS A 151 -11.93 5.18 7.29
N GLY A 152 -12.97 4.49 6.82
CA GLY A 152 -12.99 3.66 5.60
C GLY A 152 -12.10 4.12 4.44
N VAL A 153 -11.12 3.28 4.10
CA VAL A 153 -10.38 3.35 2.84
C VAL A 153 -11.39 3.17 1.69
N PRO A 154 -11.40 4.04 0.68
CA PRO A 154 -12.19 3.82 -0.52
C PRO A 154 -11.78 2.48 -1.17
N THR A 155 -12.76 1.62 -1.45
CA THR A 155 -12.54 0.29 -2.04
C THR A 155 -11.73 0.35 -3.36
N SER A 156 -11.78 1.48 -4.08
CA SER A 156 -10.98 1.70 -5.29
C SER A 156 -9.47 1.65 -5.04
N LEU A 157 -8.97 2.31 -3.99
CA LEU A 157 -7.55 2.35 -3.64
C LEU A 157 -7.02 0.96 -3.21
N LEU A 158 -7.92 0.11 -2.71
CA LEU A 158 -7.62 -1.29 -2.40
C LEU A 158 -7.44 -2.12 -3.68
N TYR A 159 -8.28 -1.91 -4.69
CA TYR A 159 -8.14 -2.60 -5.98
C TYR A 159 -6.87 -2.15 -6.71
N ASP A 160 -6.50 -0.87 -6.59
CA ASP A 160 -5.27 -0.35 -7.18
C ASP A 160 -4.00 -1.02 -6.63
N LEU A 161 -3.97 -1.33 -5.33
CA LEU A 161 -2.83 -2.05 -4.74
C LEU A 161 -2.83 -3.54 -5.11
N LEU A 162 -4.00 -4.15 -5.25
CA LEU A 162 -4.13 -5.53 -5.71
C LEU A 162 -3.73 -5.67 -7.19
N ASP A 163 -4.02 -4.68 -8.03
CA ASP A 163 -3.62 -4.68 -9.44
C ASP A 163 -2.10 -4.70 -9.65
N LEU A 164 -1.32 -4.11 -8.72
CA LEU A 164 0.15 -4.18 -8.74
C LEU A 164 0.69 -5.58 -8.41
N THR A 165 -0.14 -6.46 -7.84
CA THR A 165 0.20 -7.84 -7.50
C THR A 165 -0.32 -8.87 -8.51
N LYS A 166 -1.01 -8.42 -9.57
CA LYS A 166 -1.57 -9.31 -10.59
C LYS A 166 -0.49 -9.70 -11.59
N ASP A 167 0.18 -10.82 -11.34
CA ASP A 167 0.72 -11.62 -12.42
C ASP A 167 -0.36 -12.59 -12.96
N GLY A 168 -0.07 -13.31 -14.04
CA GLY A 168 -1.02 -14.27 -14.62
C GLY A 168 -1.53 -15.31 -13.61
N THR A 169 -0.72 -15.62 -12.60
CA THR A 169 -1.05 -16.62 -11.56
C THR A 169 -2.14 -16.16 -10.61
N TYR A 170 -2.27 -14.86 -10.36
CA TYR A 170 -3.31 -14.30 -9.49
C TYR A 170 -4.72 -14.59 -10.00
N VAL A 171 -4.97 -14.42 -11.30
CA VAL A 171 -6.30 -14.63 -11.88
C VAL A 171 -6.67 -16.11 -11.85
N GLN A 172 -5.69 -16.98 -12.07
CA GLN A 172 -5.85 -18.44 -12.01
C GLN A 172 -6.15 -18.92 -10.59
N GLN A 173 -5.43 -18.40 -9.60
CA GLN A 173 -5.68 -18.69 -8.18
C GLN A 173 -7.07 -18.22 -7.74
N ARG A 174 -7.47 -16.99 -8.08
CA ARG A 174 -8.81 -16.48 -7.75
C ARG A 174 -9.93 -17.22 -8.47
N GLY A 175 -9.71 -17.61 -9.73
CA GLY A 175 -10.63 -18.44 -10.47
C GLY A 175 -10.83 -19.81 -9.82
N HIS A 176 -9.75 -20.43 -9.33
CA HIS A 176 -9.80 -21.70 -8.60
C HIS A 176 -10.54 -21.56 -7.25
N GLU A 177 -10.25 -20.52 -6.47
CA GLU A 177 -10.96 -20.24 -5.20
C GLU A 177 -12.46 -20.04 -5.42
N LEU A 178 -12.83 -19.31 -6.48
CA LEU A 178 -14.23 -19.08 -6.84
C LEU A 178 -14.93 -20.39 -7.24
N ALA A 179 -14.30 -21.19 -8.10
CA ALA A 179 -14.81 -22.48 -8.54
C ALA A 179 -15.04 -23.42 -7.34
N THR A 180 -14.08 -23.47 -6.41
CA THR A 180 -14.18 -24.29 -5.19
C THR A 180 -15.35 -23.84 -4.31
N ARG A 181 -15.48 -22.53 -4.06
CA ARG A 181 -16.60 -21.99 -3.26
C ARG A 181 -17.96 -22.24 -3.88
N LEU A 182 -18.09 -22.06 -5.20
CA LEU A 182 -19.34 -22.33 -5.91
C LEU A 182 -19.71 -23.81 -5.88
N ASN A 183 -18.72 -24.69 -5.81
CA ASN A 183 -18.92 -26.13 -5.73
C ASN A 183 -19.26 -26.62 -4.32
N ASP A 184 -18.73 -25.96 -3.28
CA ASP A 184 -18.81 -26.43 -1.89
C ASP A 184 -19.95 -25.78 -1.08
N ASP A 185 -20.53 -24.67 -1.54
CA ASP A 185 -21.64 -23.98 -0.90
C ASP A 185 -22.98 -24.65 -1.25
N PRO A 186 -23.72 -25.26 -0.29
CA PRO A 186 -25.00 -25.93 -0.56
C PRO A 186 -26.10 -25.03 -1.12
N GLU A 187 -26.01 -23.71 -0.89
CA GLU A 187 -26.95 -22.71 -1.43
C GLU A 187 -26.56 -22.25 -2.85
N SER A 188 -25.40 -22.67 -3.34
CA SER A 188 -24.94 -22.36 -4.70
C SER A 188 -25.70 -23.19 -5.73
N PRO A 189 -26.17 -22.58 -6.85
CA PRO A 189 -26.68 -23.31 -8.00
C PRO A 189 -25.67 -24.29 -8.61
N TRP A 190 -24.39 -24.15 -8.28
CA TRP A 190 -23.29 -24.97 -8.78
C TRP A 190 -22.77 -25.99 -7.76
N TYR A 191 -23.48 -26.18 -6.65
CA TYR A 191 -23.09 -27.12 -5.60
C TYR A 191 -22.90 -28.55 -6.14
N GLY A 192 -21.69 -29.08 -6.01
CA GLY A 192 -21.29 -30.38 -6.54
C GLY A 192 -21.32 -30.52 -8.07
N GLN A 193 -21.48 -29.41 -8.81
CA GLN A 193 -21.61 -29.43 -10.27
C GLN A 193 -20.29 -29.06 -10.99
N ILE A 194 -19.24 -28.69 -10.26
CA ILE A 194 -17.96 -28.27 -10.83
C ILE A 194 -16.94 -29.39 -10.64
N ASP A 195 -16.38 -29.89 -11.74
CA ASP A 195 -15.25 -30.82 -11.67
C ASP A 195 -13.96 -30.06 -11.38
N LEU A 196 -13.52 -30.12 -10.12
CA LEU A 196 -12.28 -29.54 -9.62
C LEU A 196 -11.04 -30.39 -9.94
N THR A 197 -11.22 -31.66 -10.33
CA THR A 197 -10.13 -32.64 -10.51
C THR A 197 -9.77 -32.89 -11.96
N GLY A 198 -10.64 -32.49 -12.90
CA GLY A 198 -10.46 -32.67 -14.34
C GLY A 198 -10.69 -34.10 -14.82
N SER A 199 -11.20 -34.97 -13.96
CA SER A 199 -11.47 -36.40 -14.22
C SER A 199 -12.84 -36.85 -13.67
N GLY A 200 -13.68 -35.92 -13.24
CA GLY A 200 -14.98 -36.18 -12.62
C GLY A 200 -16.17 -35.84 -13.52
N ASP A 201 -17.37 -36.31 -13.14
CA ASP A 201 -18.62 -36.15 -13.90
C ASP A 201 -19.31 -34.77 -13.71
N GLY A 202 -18.56 -33.73 -13.34
CA GLY A 202 -19.11 -32.39 -13.15
C GLY A 202 -19.63 -31.77 -14.46
N LEU A 203 -20.73 -31.02 -14.39
CA LEU A 203 -21.34 -30.35 -15.54
C LEU A 203 -20.42 -29.30 -16.19
N ILE A 204 -19.53 -28.70 -15.40
CA ILE A 204 -18.53 -27.74 -15.87
C ILE A 204 -17.18 -28.03 -15.22
N THR A 205 -16.10 -27.94 -15.99
CA THR A 205 -14.75 -28.12 -15.44
C THR A 205 -14.26 -26.82 -14.80
N GLN A 206 -13.43 -26.96 -13.77
CA GLN A 206 -12.76 -25.83 -13.13
C GLN A 206 -12.04 -24.94 -14.14
N THR A 207 -11.36 -25.52 -15.12
CA THR A 207 -10.65 -24.77 -16.17
C THR A 207 -11.59 -23.82 -16.91
N ARG A 208 -12.83 -24.24 -17.22
CA ARG A 208 -13.80 -23.36 -17.89
C ARG A 208 -14.28 -22.23 -17.00
N VAL A 209 -14.42 -22.46 -15.69
CA VAL A 209 -14.76 -21.41 -14.72
C VAL A 209 -13.63 -20.39 -14.64
N VAL A 210 -12.38 -20.85 -14.51
CA VAL A 210 -11.19 -19.99 -14.47
C VAL A 210 -11.07 -19.17 -15.76
N THR A 211 -11.18 -19.80 -16.94
CA THR A 211 -11.12 -19.09 -18.23
C THR A 211 -12.28 -18.11 -18.41
N ALA A 212 -13.48 -18.40 -17.90
CA ALA A 212 -14.60 -17.46 -17.94
C ALA A 212 -14.32 -16.21 -17.09
N VAL A 213 -13.75 -16.40 -15.89
CA VAL A 213 -13.34 -15.31 -14.99
C VAL A 213 -12.21 -14.49 -15.62
N GLU A 214 -11.21 -15.14 -16.21
CA GLU A 214 -10.14 -14.48 -16.98
C GLU A 214 -10.72 -13.62 -18.10
N ASN A 215 -11.63 -14.17 -18.90
CA ASN A 215 -12.25 -13.44 -20.01
C ASN A 215 -13.08 -12.25 -19.55
N LEU A 216 -13.81 -12.35 -18.43
CA LEU A 216 -14.58 -11.23 -17.87
C LEU A 216 -13.69 -10.08 -17.39
N ILE A 217 -12.52 -10.40 -16.85
CA ILE A 217 -11.61 -9.44 -16.19
C ILE A 217 -10.54 -8.92 -17.17
N SER A 218 -10.31 -9.61 -18.29
CA SER A 218 -9.37 -9.19 -19.34
C SER A 218 -9.74 -7.82 -19.94
N ASP A 219 -8.77 -7.14 -20.55
CA ASP A 219 -8.94 -5.80 -21.16
C ASP A 219 -10.03 -5.73 -22.24
N ARG A 220 -10.47 -6.89 -22.77
CA ARG A 220 -11.55 -7.00 -23.77
C ARG A 220 -12.82 -7.67 -23.22
N GLY A 221 -12.89 -7.90 -21.92
CA GLY A 221 -13.99 -8.56 -21.23
C GLY A 221 -15.24 -7.70 -21.13
N ALA A 222 -16.38 -8.33 -20.87
CA ALA A 222 -17.66 -7.63 -20.71
C ALA A 222 -17.65 -6.57 -19.58
N CYS A 223 -16.73 -6.68 -18.62
CA CYS A 223 -16.54 -5.71 -17.54
C CYS A 223 -15.51 -4.60 -17.86
N SER A 224 -14.80 -4.65 -18.99
CA SER A 224 -13.83 -3.61 -19.39
C SER A 224 -14.47 -2.44 -20.14
N SER A 225 -15.72 -2.55 -20.58
CA SER A 225 -16.42 -1.45 -21.25
C SER A 225 -16.80 -0.35 -20.25
N THR A 226 -16.01 0.71 -20.21
CA THR A 226 -16.37 1.94 -19.51
C THR A 226 -17.61 2.57 -20.15
N ARG A 227 -18.62 2.86 -19.34
CA ARG A 227 -19.80 3.61 -19.78
C ARG A 227 -19.35 5.05 -20.05
N LYS A 228 -19.05 5.41 -21.31
CA LYS A 228 -18.91 6.82 -21.70
C LYS A 228 -20.21 7.52 -21.32
N ARG A 229 -20.16 8.40 -20.31
CA ARG A 229 -21.25 9.36 -20.08
C ARG A 229 -21.32 10.22 -21.33
N SER A 230 -22.37 10.01 -22.12
CA SER A 230 -22.76 10.94 -23.17
C SER A 230 -22.95 12.31 -22.53
N SER A 231 -22.12 13.27 -22.94
CA SER A 231 -22.38 14.69 -22.75
C SER A 231 -23.69 15.01 -23.45
N MET A 232 -24.80 15.02 -22.70
CA MET A 232 -26.02 15.68 -23.14
C MET A 232 -25.76 17.18 -23.00
N GLY A 233 -25.48 17.82 -24.14
CA GLY A 233 -25.61 19.25 -24.27
C GLY A 233 -27.09 19.60 -24.35
N SER A 234 -27.49 20.57 -23.55
CA SER A 234 -28.04 21.88 -23.97
C SER A 234 -28.25 22.71 -22.71
#